data_AF-A0A975H0D8-F1
#
_entry.id   AF-A0A975H0D8-F1
#
_cell.length_a   1.000
_cell.length_b   1.000
_cell.length_c   1.000
_cell.angle_alpha   90.00
_cell.angle_beta   90.00
_cell.angle_gamma   90.00
#
_symmetry.space_group_name_H-M   'P 1'
#
loop_
_entity.id
_entity.type
_entity.pdbx_description
1 polymer ?
#
loop_
_entity_poly.entity_id
_entity_poly.type
_entity_poly.pdbx_seq_one_letter_code
_entity_poly.pdbx_strand_id
1 'polypeptide(L)' 'MAKDKVDLKKIISNLAKLGVSATVTKSRLDMLKALAPPIQDPHIQSQ' A
#
# COMPACT_ATOMS: atom_id res chain seq x y z
N MET A 1 5.90 -3.21 7.14
CA MET A 1 7.19 -2.61 6.71
C MET A 1 7.71 -3.20 5.40
N ALA A 2 8.12 -4.48 5.35
CA ALA A 2 8.66 -5.09 4.13
C ALA A 2 7.56 -5.46 3.11
N LYS A 3 6.40 -5.93 3.60
CA LYS A 3 5.25 -6.34 2.77
C LYS A 3 4.66 -5.18 1.96
N ASP A 4 4.48 -4.02 2.59
CA ASP A 4 3.98 -2.80 1.95
C ASP A 4 4.88 -2.33 0.79
N LYS A 5 6.21 -2.44 0.95
CA LYS A 5 7.16 -2.10 -0.11
C LYS A 5 7.14 -3.09 -1.27
N VAL A 6 6.94 -4.38 -0.98
CA VAL A 6 6.86 -5.44 -2.00
C VAL A 6 5.56 -5.31 -2.81
N ASP A 7 4.45 -5.00 -2.15
CA ASP A 7 3.15 -4.85 -2.82
C ASP A 7 3.09 -3.56 -3.65
N LEU A 8 3.69 -2.46 -3.18
CA LEU A 8 3.77 -1.22 -3.96
C LEU A 8 4.56 -1.38 -5.26
N LYS A 9 5.66 -2.16 -5.24
CA LYS A 9 6.43 -2.49 -6.45
C LYS A 9 5.60 -3.27 -7.47
N LYS A 10 4.76 -4.21 -7.02
CA LYS A 10 3.85 -4.94 -7.90
C LYS A 10 2.81 -4.01 -8.54
N ILE A 11 2.26 -3.08 -7.76
CA ILE A 11 1.30 -2.09 -8.26
C ILE A 11 1.94 -1.25 -9.37
N ILE A 12 3.13 -0.71 -9.13
CA ILE A 12 3.86 0.11 -10.13
C ILE A 12 4.18 -0.72 -11.38
N SER A 13 4.60 -1.97 -11.21
CA SER A 13 4.86 -2.86 -12.34
C SER A 13 3.61 -3.10 -13.19
N ASN A 14 2.45 -3.29 -12.55
CA ASN A 14 1.19 -3.48 -13.26
C ASN A 14 0.73 -2.20 -13.96
N LEU A 15 0.88 -1.03 -13.33
CA LEU A 15 0.61 0.26 -13.96
C LEU A 15 1.50 0.48 -15.19
N ALA A 16 2.80 0.15 -15.09
CA ALA A 16 3.72 0.25 -16.20
C ALA A 16 3.31 -0.66 -17.38
N LYS A 17 2.80 -1.86 -17.13
CA LYS A 17 2.23 -2.75 -18.16
C LYS A 17 1.01 -2.15 -18.86
N LEU A 18 0.28 -1.25 -18.20
CA LEU A 18 -0.84 -0.49 -18.75
C LEU A 18 -0.40 0.82 -19.41
N GLY A 19 0.91 1.07 -19.53
CA GLY A 19 1.46 2.31 -20.10
C GLY A 19 1.47 3.51 -19.15
N VAL A 20 1.16 3.28 -17.86
CA VAL A 20 1.10 4.33 -16.84
C VAL A 20 2.38 4.31 -16.00
N SER A 21 3.17 5.37 -16.09
CA SER A 21 4.33 5.56 -15.21
C SER A 21 3.90 6.11 -13.86
N ALA A 22 4.36 5.47 -12.77
CA ALA A 22 4.04 5.87 -11.41
C ALA A 22 5.30 5.95 -10.55
N THR A 23 5.52 7.12 -9.96
CA THR A 23 6.63 7.38 -9.03
C THR A 23 6.17 7.23 -7.59
N VAL A 24 6.93 6.48 -6.79
CA VAL A 24 6.72 6.37 -5.34
C VAL A 24 7.36 7.57 -4.66
N THR A 25 6.52 8.40 -4.06
CA THR A 25 6.96 9.46 -3.15
C THR A 25 6.45 9.18 -1.74
N LYS A 26 7.14 9.70 -0.73
CA LYS A 26 6.76 9.54 0.67
C LYS A 26 5.32 10.01 0.93
N SER A 27 4.97 11.20 0.43
CA SER A 27 3.61 11.76 0.53
C SER A 27 2.54 10.83 -0.07
N ARG A 28 2.76 10.26 -1.26
CA ARG A 28 1.79 9.33 -1.88
C ARG A 28 1.66 8.03 -1.12
N LEU A 29 2.77 7.53 -0.57
CA LEU A 29 2.76 6.33 0.28
C LEU A 29 1.97 6.57 1.57
N ASP A 30 2.16 7.72 2.22
CA ASP A 30 1.44 8.04 3.44
C ASP A 30 -0.05 8.30 3.18
N MET A 31 -0.40 8.89 2.04
CA MET A 31 -1.79 8.99 1.58
C MET A 31 -2.42 7.62 1.35
N LEU A 32 -1.72 6.68 0.68
CA LEU A 32 -2.22 5.32 0.47
C LEU A 32 -2.46 4.58 1.79
N LYS A 33 -1.60 4.77 2.79
CA LYS A 33 -1.82 4.20 4.13
C LYS A 33 -3.02 4.82 4.85
N ALA A 34 -3.24 6.13 4.67
CA ALA A 34 -4.39 6.82 5.26
C ALA A 34 -5.73 6.42 4.58
N LEU A 35 -5.69 6.08 3.29
CA LEU A 35 -6.84 5.59 2.53
C LEU A 35 -7.06 4.08 2.67
N ALA A 36 -6.08 3.35 3.22
CA ALA A 36 -6.27 1.94 3.50
C ALA A 36 -7.40 1.77 4.53
N PRO A 37 -8.23 0.73 4.40
CA PRO A 37 -9.22 0.42 5.43
C PRO A 37 -8.54 0.37 6.79
N PRO A 38 -9.20 0.84 7.88
CA PRO A 38 -8.68 0.63 9.21
C PRO A 38 -8.43 -0.88 9.37
N ILE A 39 -7.19 -1.24 9.70
CA ILE A 39 -6.82 -2.62 9.95
C ILE A 39 -7.70 -3.07 11.11
N GLN A 40 -8.72 -3.86 10.82
CA GLN A 40 -9.39 -4.65 11.85
C GLN A 40 -8.37 -5.69 12.26
N ASP A 41 -7.53 -5.35 13.23
CA ASP A 41 -6.71 -6.33 13.92
C ASP A 41 -7.67 -7.38 14.48
N PRO A 42 -7.55 -8.68 14.13
CA PRO A 42 -8.37 -9.73 14.73
C PRO A 42 -8.12 -9.94 16.23
N HIS A 43 -7.39 -9.05 16.90
CA HIS A 43 -6.84 -9.25 18.23
C HIS A 43 -7.14 -8.09 19.18
N ILE A 44 -8.40 -7.68 19.33
CA ILE A 44 -8.91 -7.22 20.64
C ILE A 44 -10.35 -7.75 20.84
N GLN A 45 -10.44 -9.01 21.24
CA GLN A 45 -11.48 -9.43 22.19
C GLN A 45 -10.93 -10.64 22.96
N SER A 46 -10.00 -10.37 23.87
CA SER A 46 -9.67 -11.31 24.93
C SER A 46 -9.88 -10.59 26.25
N GLN A 47 -10.98 -11.00 26.90
CA GLN A 47 -11.43 -10.74 28.27
C GLN A 47 -12.06 -9.38 28.57
#